data_AF-A0A5E4HXP9-F1
#
_entry.id   AF-A0A5E4HXP9-F1
#
_cell.length_a   1.000
_cell.length_b   1.000
_cell.length_c   1.000
_cell.angle_alpha   90.00
_cell.angle_beta   90.00
_cell.angle_gamma   90.00
#
_symmetry.space_group_name_H-M   'P 1'
#
loop_
_entity.id
_entity.type
_entity.pdbx_description
1 polymer ?
#
loop_
_entity_poly.entity_id
_entity_poly.type
_entity_poly.pdbx_seq_one_letter_code
_entity_poly.pdbx_strand_id
1 'polypeptide(L)'
;MKIGIWAMGALFVMVLLVGMVAADDSGVICPPSNLGCPCSDGTAYYKCSQTQPGYACVESGGKHMLVNMLGPDGIKSLKSQCACANFAGYSEVNGQCVKTICTDGGNTLQNGQCGSSKPKQCLNGNMIDNSSACGCVAGYNPNPNGKTCDQRIGCRWNTYTCPTGRECKYDSKNNNDDGSCVSKSGCVNNNPSCNWNENCDTSSDANGVCKTKPGCQYGNPTCGSGKVCNQVTGNCDSTGSAATVPTIPVQGGSSAPSATTNSSKTAAAGPLGSLSCCCLPGAGAAAMVGLASYSRFKKKDEEE
;
A
#
# COMPACT_ATOMS: atom_id res chain seq x y z
N MET A 1 -27.07 29.56 18.14
CA MET A 1 -26.26 29.05 19.27
C MET A 1 -24.95 29.81 19.31
N LYS A 2 -24.74 30.63 20.35
CA LYS A 2 -23.50 31.38 20.59
C LYS A 2 -22.61 30.49 21.46
N ILE A 3 -21.43 30.10 20.96
CA ILE A 3 -20.44 29.36 21.74
C ILE A 3 -19.28 30.32 22.01
N GLY A 4 -19.03 30.52 23.30
CA GLY A 4 -18.15 31.54 23.85
C GLY A 4 -16.67 31.23 23.69
N ILE A 5 -15.93 32.31 23.48
CA ILE A 5 -14.47 32.40 23.52
C ILE A 5 -14.02 32.30 24.97
N TRP A 6 -13.25 31.27 25.32
CA TRP A 6 -12.47 31.22 26.56
C TRP A 6 -11.01 31.51 26.24
N ALA A 7 -10.60 32.74 26.51
CA ALA A 7 -9.21 33.13 26.57
C ALA A 7 -8.67 32.76 27.97
N MET A 8 -7.87 31.70 28.06
CA MET A 8 -7.03 31.46 29.23
C MET A 8 -5.61 31.91 28.90
N GLY A 9 -5.26 33.09 29.42
CA GLY A 9 -3.90 33.58 29.47
C GLY A 9 -3.07 32.72 30.41
N ALA A 10 -2.16 31.93 29.84
CA ALA A 10 -1.08 31.30 30.58
C ALA A 10 0.10 32.28 30.61
N LEU A 11 0.23 32.95 31.74
CA LEU A 11 1.40 33.75 32.13
C LEU A 11 2.60 32.80 32.30
N PHE A 12 3.34 32.55 31.23
CA PHE A 12 4.59 31.79 31.28
C PHE A 12 5.68 32.71 31.85
N VAL A 13 6.00 32.50 33.13
CA VAL A 13 7.15 33.08 33.81
C VAL A 13 8.41 32.51 33.14
N MET A 14 9.01 33.30 32.26
CA MET A 14 10.30 33.01 31.66
C MET A 14 11.38 33.25 32.71
N VAL A 15 11.70 32.21 33.49
CA VAL A 15 12.88 32.19 34.35
C VAL A 15 14.11 32.15 33.45
N LEU A 16 14.65 33.33 33.17
CA LEU A 16 15.87 33.57 32.43
C LEU A 16 17.04 33.20 33.36
N LEU A 17 17.32 31.89 33.47
CA LEU A 17 18.52 31.35 34.09
C LEU A 17 19.69 31.64 33.15
N VAL A 18 20.31 32.80 33.31
CA VAL A 18 21.61 33.14 32.74
C VAL A 18 22.66 32.32 33.48
N GLY A 19 22.81 31.06 33.09
CA GLY A 19 24.00 30.27 33.40
C GLY A 19 25.16 30.87 32.64
N MET A 20 25.88 31.82 33.26
CA MET A 20 27.24 32.17 32.85
C MET A 20 28.10 30.92 33.04
N VAL A 21 28.17 30.09 32.00
CA VAL A 21 29.27 29.14 31.85
C VAL A 21 30.49 30.03 31.62
N ALA A 22 31.28 30.22 32.67
CA ALA A 22 32.65 30.66 32.51
C ALA A 22 33.30 29.65 31.57
N ALA A 23 33.50 30.04 30.31
CA ALA A 23 34.43 29.36 29.45
C ALA A 23 35.79 29.62 30.08
N ASP A 24 36.24 28.68 30.90
CA ASP A 24 37.63 28.64 31.34
C ASP A 24 38.45 28.62 30.06
N ASP A 25 39.08 29.76 29.76
CA ASP A 25 40.09 29.95 28.72
C ASP A 25 41.36 29.22 29.17
N SER A 26 41.21 27.91 29.40
CA SER A 26 42.28 26.96 29.55
C SER A 26 42.86 26.81 28.16
N GLY A 27 43.62 27.82 27.74
CA GLY A 27 44.36 27.80 26.50
C GLY A 27 45.05 26.45 26.40
N VAL A 28 44.58 25.61 25.50
CA VAL A 28 45.09 24.26 25.32
C VAL A 28 46.56 24.45 24.94
N ILE A 29 47.45 24.23 25.91
CA ILE A 29 48.89 24.39 25.72
C ILE A 29 49.31 23.23 24.83
N CYS A 30 49.35 23.53 23.55
CA CYS A 30 49.86 22.66 22.52
C CYS A 30 51.36 22.43 22.74
N PRO A 31 51.83 21.19 22.94
CA PRO A 31 53.25 20.94 23.02
C PRO A 31 53.92 21.37 21.70
N PRO A 32 55.10 22.01 21.75
CA PRO A 32 55.77 22.60 20.58
C PRO A 32 56.30 21.58 19.56
N SER A 33 56.02 20.30 19.73
CA SER A 33 56.48 19.22 18.85
C SER A 33 55.32 18.60 18.09
N ASN A 34 54.99 19.26 16.97
CA ASN A 34 54.55 18.72 15.68
C ASN A 34 53.42 17.66 15.63
N LEU A 35 52.38 17.99 14.86
CA LEU A 35 51.23 17.18 14.43
C LEU A 35 50.25 16.78 15.54
N GLY A 36 49.30 17.65 15.87
CA GLY A 36 48.10 17.14 16.54
C GLY A 36 47.17 18.13 17.22
N CYS A 37 47.51 19.42 17.26
CA CYS A 37 46.67 20.34 17.99
C CYS A 37 45.31 20.56 17.33
N PRO A 38 44.21 20.33 18.07
CA PRO A 38 42.90 20.62 17.56
C PRO A 38 42.69 22.13 17.44
N CYS A 39 41.79 22.54 16.57
CA CYS A 39 41.29 23.90 16.53
C CYS A 39 40.48 24.23 17.79
N SER A 40 40.11 25.50 17.95
CA SER A 40 39.34 26.00 19.11
C SER A 40 38.00 25.27 19.33
N ASP A 41 37.47 24.60 18.31
CA ASP A 41 36.26 23.79 18.36
C ASP A 41 36.52 22.30 18.64
N GLY A 42 37.77 21.92 18.92
CA GLY A 42 38.18 20.52 19.12
C GLY A 42 38.47 19.75 17.84
N THR A 43 38.34 20.38 16.66
CA THR A 43 38.55 19.69 15.37
C THR A 43 40.02 19.37 15.15
N ALA A 44 40.32 18.08 14.92
CA ALA A 44 41.68 17.64 14.64
C ALA A 44 42.25 18.27 13.36
N TYR A 45 43.58 18.40 13.31
CA TYR A 45 44.28 18.96 12.17
C TYR A 45 43.94 18.24 10.85
N TYR A 46 43.72 19.00 9.77
CA TYR A 46 43.25 18.50 8.47
C TYR A 46 41.92 17.71 8.53
N LYS A 47 41.07 17.98 9.52
CA LYS A 47 39.69 17.48 9.56
C LYS A 47 38.69 18.62 9.43
N CYS A 48 37.52 18.29 8.90
CA CYS A 48 36.40 19.22 8.79
C CYS A 48 35.72 19.41 10.14
N SER A 49 35.36 20.63 10.44
CA SER A 49 34.66 20.97 11.68
C SER A 49 33.26 20.38 11.70
N GLN A 50 32.92 19.68 12.79
CA GLN A 50 31.57 19.15 13.02
C GLN A 50 30.62 20.22 13.58
N THR A 51 31.16 21.28 14.17
CA THR A 51 30.38 22.39 14.75
C THR A 51 30.19 23.55 13.78
N GLN A 52 31.12 23.70 12.82
CA GLN A 52 31.08 24.71 11.75
C GLN A 52 31.26 24.05 10.37
N PRO A 53 30.20 23.45 9.80
CA PRO A 53 30.23 22.88 8.45
C PRO A 53 30.81 23.84 7.41
N GLY A 54 31.60 23.32 6.47
CA GLY A 54 32.30 24.15 5.47
C GLY A 54 33.68 24.62 5.93
N TYR A 55 34.03 24.46 7.20
CA TYR A 55 35.34 24.82 7.74
C TYR A 55 36.20 23.59 7.99
N ALA A 56 37.52 23.75 7.91
CA ALA A 56 38.48 22.75 8.34
C ALA A 56 39.58 23.36 9.20
N CYS A 57 40.14 22.54 10.07
CA CYS A 57 41.25 22.95 10.91
C CYS A 57 42.57 22.91 10.13
N VAL A 58 43.16 24.08 9.91
CA VAL A 58 44.44 24.23 9.17
C VAL A 58 45.37 25.16 9.94
N GLU A 59 46.66 25.11 9.59
CA GLU A 59 47.68 25.96 10.20
C GLU A 59 47.88 27.21 9.35
N SER A 60 47.84 28.39 9.99
CA SER A 60 48.14 29.66 9.35
C SER A 60 48.93 30.54 10.32
N GLY A 61 50.13 30.94 9.91
CA GLY A 61 51.02 31.78 10.75
C GLY A 61 51.42 31.13 12.09
N GLY A 62 51.60 29.81 12.12
CA GLY A 62 51.96 29.06 13.34
C GLY A 62 50.81 28.86 14.33
N LYS A 63 49.56 29.12 13.92
CA LYS A 63 48.35 28.87 14.74
C LYS A 63 47.37 27.97 13.98
N HIS A 64 46.73 27.05 14.69
CA HIS A 64 45.63 26.24 14.17
C HIS A 64 44.33 27.06 14.22
N MET A 65 43.71 27.26 13.07
CA MET A 65 42.46 27.99 12.95
C MET A 65 41.51 27.32 11.97
N LEU A 66 40.22 27.54 12.19
CA LEU A 66 39.18 27.14 11.25
C LEU A 66 39.20 28.07 10.05
N VAL A 67 39.43 27.50 8.87
CA VAL A 67 39.39 28.24 7.60
C VAL A 67 38.22 27.74 6.77
N ASN A 68 37.49 28.67 6.14
CA ASN A 68 36.39 28.35 5.25
C ASN A 68 36.95 27.66 3.99
N MET A 69 36.61 26.39 3.80
CA MET A 69 37.07 25.58 2.68
C MET A 69 36.22 25.77 1.40
N LEU A 70 35.09 26.47 1.50
CA LEU A 70 34.18 26.74 0.36
C LEU A 70 34.64 27.95 -0.46
N GLY A 71 35.37 28.88 0.17
CA GLY A 71 35.91 30.08 -0.47
C GLY A 71 36.95 29.79 -1.58
N PRO A 72 37.41 30.85 -2.29
CA PRO A 72 38.43 30.74 -3.33
C PRO A 72 39.78 30.24 -2.79
N ASP A 73 40.09 30.55 -1.53
CA ASP A 73 41.34 30.18 -0.86
C ASP A 73 41.30 28.79 -0.21
N GLY A 74 40.21 28.05 -0.39
CA GLY A 74 40.04 26.71 0.16
C GLY A 74 41.08 25.74 -0.39
N ILE A 75 41.66 24.91 0.49
CA ILE A 75 42.62 23.87 0.08
C ILE A 75 41.86 22.83 -0.77
N LYS A 76 42.23 22.67 -2.05
CA LYS A 76 41.52 21.81 -3.02
C LYS A 76 41.25 20.39 -2.51
N SER A 77 42.17 19.80 -1.75
CA SER A 77 42.04 18.45 -1.20
C SER A 77 40.99 18.33 -0.08
N LEU A 78 40.73 19.41 0.67
CA LEU A 78 39.75 19.45 1.75
C LEU A 78 38.38 19.96 1.28
N LYS A 79 38.31 20.70 0.17
CA LYS A 79 37.06 21.29 -0.33
C LYS A 79 35.95 20.24 -0.56
N SER A 80 36.29 19.08 -1.10
CA SER A 80 35.32 17.98 -1.29
C SER A 80 34.97 17.24 0.01
N GLN A 81 35.90 17.15 0.97
CA GLN A 81 35.68 16.50 2.26
C GLN A 81 34.81 17.36 3.18
N CYS A 82 34.96 18.67 3.11
CA CYS A 82 34.27 19.62 3.97
C CYS A 82 33.11 20.34 3.27
N ALA A 83 32.69 19.85 2.09
CA ALA A 83 31.51 20.35 1.40
C ALA A 83 30.28 20.25 2.29
N CYS A 84 29.39 21.26 2.24
CA CYS A 84 28.18 21.29 3.08
C CYS A 84 27.31 20.04 2.92
N ALA A 85 27.31 19.42 1.73
CA ALA A 85 26.58 18.20 1.43
C ALA A 85 27.00 16.99 2.30
N ASN A 86 28.20 17.01 2.89
CA ASN A 86 28.67 15.95 3.78
C ASN A 86 28.16 16.13 5.22
N PHE A 87 27.50 17.25 5.53
CA PHE A 87 26.92 17.55 6.83
C PHE A 87 25.40 17.52 6.74
N ALA A 88 24.78 16.60 7.49
CA ALA A 88 23.33 16.47 7.52
C ALA A 88 22.68 17.79 7.97
N GLY A 89 21.71 18.28 7.19
CA GLY A 89 21.03 19.53 7.52
C GLY A 89 21.68 20.82 7.00
N TYR A 90 22.75 20.76 6.19
CA TYR A 90 23.41 21.96 5.66
C TYR A 90 23.41 21.99 4.12
N SER A 91 23.34 23.18 3.56
CA SER A 91 23.58 23.42 2.13
C SER A 91 24.48 24.63 1.95
N GLU A 92 25.21 24.65 0.83
CA GLU A 92 26.02 25.81 0.46
C GLU A 92 25.11 26.92 -0.08
N VAL A 93 25.16 28.08 0.53
CA VAL A 93 24.49 29.31 0.08
C VAL A 93 25.54 30.42 0.10
N ASN A 94 25.88 30.97 -1.06
CA ASN A 94 26.88 32.04 -1.20
C ASN A 94 28.25 31.70 -0.58
N GLY A 95 28.74 30.46 -0.75
CA GLY A 95 30.05 30.03 -0.21
C GLY A 95 30.09 29.85 1.31
N GLN A 96 28.92 29.70 1.95
CA GLN A 96 28.78 29.36 3.36
C GLN A 96 27.85 28.17 3.54
N CYS A 97 28.15 27.29 4.49
CA CYS A 97 27.20 26.26 4.89
C CYS A 97 26.14 26.89 5.79
N VAL A 98 24.91 26.98 5.27
CA VAL A 98 23.76 27.42 6.04
C VAL A 98 22.95 26.20 6.44
N LYS A 99 22.53 26.15 7.70
CA LYS A 99 21.64 25.10 8.18
C LYS A 99 20.30 25.25 7.45
N THR A 100 19.97 24.24 6.64
CA THR A 100 18.74 24.21 5.87
C THR A 100 17.63 23.58 6.69
N ILE A 101 16.70 24.44 7.06
CA ILE A 101 15.48 24.07 7.75
C ILE A 101 14.28 24.36 6.86
N CYS A 102 13.29 23.48 6.91
CA CYS A 102 11.99 23.72 6.30
C CYS A 102 10.93 23.78 7.39
N THR A 103 9.80 24.43 7.11
CA THR A 103 8.65 24.44 8.04
C THR A 103 7.46 23.75 7.36
N ASP A 104 6.87 22.76 8.03
CA ASP A 104 5.65 22.08 7.57
C ASP A 104 4.66 21.95 8.73
N GLY A 105 3.50 22.61 8.62
CA GLY A 105 2.48 22.60 9.68
C GLY A 105 2.97 23.11 11.04
N GLY A 106 3.99 23.98 11.05
CA GLY A 106 4.61 24.50 12.28
C GLY A 106 5.78 23.67 12.84
N ASN A 107 6.11 22.53 12.22
CA ASN A 107 7.27 21.73 12.60
C ASN A 107 8.51 22.14 11.79
N THR A 108 9.64 22.30 12.47
CA THR A 108 10.94 22.52 11.83
C THR A 108 11.55 21.19 11.40
N LEU A 109 11.72 21.02 10.10
CA LEU A 109 12.33 19.85 9.46
C LEU A 109 13.77 20.15 9.08
N GLN A 110 14.66 19.19 9.29
CA GLN A 110 16.02 19.23 8.78
C GLN A 110 16.08 18.73 7.32
N ASN A 111 17.15 19.11 6.61
CA ASN A 111 17.43 18.59 5.28
C ASN A 111 17.33 17.05 5.23
N GLY A 112 16.64 16.53 4.22
CA GLY A 112 16.33 15.11 4.04
C GLY A 112 15.09 14.61 4.78
N GLN A 113 14.57 15.33 5.78
CA GLN A 113 13.39 14.89 6.54
C GLN A 113 12.10 15.09 5.74
N CYS A 114 11.17 14.16 5.95
CA CYS A 114 9.84 14.20 5.35
C CYS A 114 8.88 15.04 6.18
N GLY A 115 8.04 15.80 5.49
CA GLY A 115 6.94 16.53 6.11
C GLY A 115 5.82 15.61 6.58
N SER A 116 4.99 16.15 7.46
CA SER A 116 3.69 15.58 7.82
C SER A 116 2.75 15.52 6.61
N SER A 117 2.86 16.52 5.72
CA SER A 117 2.14 16.62 4.46
C SER A 117 2.88 15.84 3.36
N LYS A 118 2.79 14.50 3.38
CA LYS A 118 3.36 13.67 2.31
C LYS A 118 2.80 14.09 0.93
N PRO A 119 3.61 14.09 -0.15
CA PRO A 119 4.95 13.51 -0.27
C PRO A 119 6.11 14.50 -0.04
N LYS A 120 5.90 15.60 0.69
CA LYS A 120 6.92 16.64 0.77
C LYS A 120 8.14 16.21 1.57
N GLN A 121 9.32 16.53 1.04
CA GLN A 121 10.63 16.39 1.68
C GLN A 121 11.30 17.75 1.80
N CYS A 122 11.93 18.01 2.93
CA CYS A 122 12.80 19.16 3.09
C CYS A 122 14.12 18.90 2.37
N LEU A 123 14.40 19.63 1.29
CA LEU A 123 15.67 19.55 0.56
C LEU A 123 16.24 20.94 0.33
N ASN A 124 17.45 21.16 0.85
CA ASN A 124 18.17 22.44 0.77
C ASN A 124 17.33 23.64 1.21
N GLY A 125 16.54 23.47 2.28
CA GLY A 125 15.72 24.54 2.86
C GLY A 125 14.39 24.77 2.15
N ASN A 126 14.08 23.96 1.13
CA ASN A 126 12.82 24.02 0.40
C ASN A 126 12.02 22.75 0.60
N MET A 127 10.69 22.87 0.73
CA MET A 127 9.79 21.72 0.70
C MET A 127 9.53 21.35 -0.76
N ILE A 128 10.01 20.18 -1.19
CA ILE A 128 9.77 19.65 -2.53
C ILE A 128 8.99 18.35 -2.47
N ASP A 129 8.20 18.05 -3.50
CA ASP A 129 7.49 16.77 -3.58
C ASP A 129 8.47 15.64 -3.96
N ASN A 130 8.58 14.63 -3.09
CA ASN A 130 9.44 13.46 -3.29
C ASN A 130 8.79 12.20 -2.70
N SER A 131 7.81 11.65 -3.43
CA SER A 131 7.07 10.45 -3.04
C SER A 131 7.95 9.21 -2.94
N SER A 132 9.07 9.14 -3.66
CA SER A 132 10.00 8.02 -3.55
C SER A 132 10.74 7.99 -2.22
N ALA A 133 11.10 9.15 -1.68
CA ALA A 133 11.77 9.25 -0.38
C ALA A 133 10.79 9.22 0.80
N CYS A 134 9.67 9.94 0.68
CA CYS A 134 8.74 10.17 1.79
C CYS A 134 7.48 9.30 1.77
N GLY A 135 7.28 8.55 0.69
CA GLY A 135 6.07 7.80 0.44
C GLY A 135 4.86 8.69 0.22
N CYS A 136 3.68 8.07 0.20
CA CYS A 136 2.40 8.72 0.00
C CYS A 136 1.50 8.55 1.22
N VAL A 137 0.44 9.38 1.28
CA VAL A 137 -0.66 9.16 2.22
C VAL A 137 -1.44 7.88 1.85
N ALA A 138 -2.22 7.35 2.80
CA ALA A 138 -3.03 6.17 2.55
C ALA A 138 -3.98 6.40 1.37
N GLY A 139 -4.10 5.40 0.49
CA GLY A 139 -4.89 5.49 -0.74
C GLY A 139 -4.17 6.08 -1.95
N TYR A 140 -2.87 6.34 -1.83
CA TYR A 140 -2.04 6.83 -2.93
C TYR A 140 -0.76 6.00 -3.07
N ASN A 141 -0.23 5.94 -4.28
CA ASN A 141 1.05 5.31 -4.61
C ASN A 141 2.03 6.36 -5.14
N PRO A 142 3.34 6.19 -4.92
CA PRO A 142 4.34 7.00 -5.60
C PRO A 142 4.13 6.92 -7.12
N ASN A 143 4.03 8.09 -7.76
CA ASN A 143 4.03 8.18 -9.22
C ASN A 143 5.37 7.61 -9.75
N PRO A 144 5.42 7.00 -10.93
CA PRO A 144 6.66 6.52 -11.54
C PRO A 144 7.79 7.56 -11.61
N ASN A 145 7.47 8.86 -11.66
CA ASN A 145 8.45 9.95 -11.63
C ASN A 145 9.09 10.17 -10.24
N GLY A 146 8.57 9.54 -9.20
CA GLY A 146 9.06 9.60 -7.81
C GLY A 146 8.82 10.92 -7.08
N LYS A 147 8.10 11.86 -7.69
CA LYS A 147 7.83 13.20 -7.13
C LYS A 147 6.46 13.25 -6.48
N THR A 148 5.44 12.89 -7.25
CA THR A 148 4.03 13.05 -6.85
C THR A 148 3.40 11.74 -6.39
N CYS A 149 2.24 11.84 -5.76
CA CYS A 149 1.44 10.69 -5.38
C CYS A 149 0.23 10.56 -6.30
N ASP A 150 0.07 9.40 -6.94
CA ASP A 150 -1.10 9.08 -7.73
C ASP A 150 -2.12 8.34 -6.87
N GLN A 151 -3.40 8.61 -7.10
CA GLN A 151 -4.45 7.91 -6.37
C GLN A 151 -4.41 6.41 -6.71
N ARG A 152 -4.47 5.55 -5.69
CA ARG A 152 -4.55 4.11 -5.92
C ARG A 152 -5.84 3.79 -6.66
N ILE A 153 -5.70 3.04 -7.74
CA ILE A 153 -6.82 2.51 -8.49
C ILE A 153 -7.18 1.18 -7.85
N GLY A 154 -8.35 1.13 -7.23
CA GLY A 154 -8.77 -0.02 -6.48
C GLY A 154 -10.14 0.20 -5.87
N CYS A 155 -10.86 -0.89 -5.68
CA CYS A 155 -12.16 -0.84 -5.06
C CYS A 155 -12.14 -0.40 -3.61
N ARG A 156 -11.07 -0.74 -2.90
CA ARG A 156 -10.88 -0.33 -1.51
C ARG A 156 -10.95 1.19 -1.37
N TRP A 157 -10.54 1.91 -2.40
CA TRP A 157 -10.46 3.37 -2.45
C TRP A 157 -11.65 4.00 -3.16
N ASN A 158 -12.64 3.19 -3.57
CA ASN A 158 -13.81 3.61 -4.35
C ASN A 158 -13.44 4.36 -5.65
N THR A 159 -12.24 4.12 -6.19
CA THR A 159 -11.76 4.71 -7.44
C THR A 159 -12.03 3.82 -8.64
N TYR A 160 -12.41 2.57 -8.40
CA TYR A 160 -12.73 1.59 -9.42
C TYR A 160 -14.14 1.03 -9.20
N THR A 161 -14.98 1.12 -10.22
CA THR A 161 -16.34 0.54 -10.21
C THR A 161 -16.33 -0.79 -10.94
N CYS A 162 -16.77 -1.86 -10.26
CA CYS A 162 -16.86 -3.17 -10.89
C CYS A 162 -17.92 -3.21 -12.00
N PRO A 163 -17.67 -3.97 -13.09
CA PRO A 163 -18.68 -4.23 -14.10
C PRO A 163 -19.97 -4.86 -13.55
N THR A 164 -21.07 -4.74 -14.28
CA THR A 164 -22.36 -5.35 -13.94
C THR A 164 -22.21 -6.85 -13.65
N GLY A 165 -22.86 -7.34 -12.59
CA GLY A 165 -22.78 -8.74 -12.13
C GLY A 165 -21.55 -9.05 -11.27
N ARG A 166 -20.66 -8.08 -11.05
CA ARG A 166 -19.55 -8.18 -10.11
C ARG A 166 -19.72 -7.23 -8.94
N GLU A 167 -19.15 -7.59 -7.82
CA GLU A 167 -18.98 -6.72 -6.66
C GLU A 167 -17.50 -6.65 -6.32
N CYS A 168 -17.11 -5.60 -5.63
CA CYS A 168 -15.74 -5.55 -5.19
C CYS A 168 -15.53 -6.17 -3.82
N LYS A 169 -14.49 -6.98 -3.71
CA LYS A 169 -13.99 -7.52 -2.47
C LYS A 169 -12.55 -7.10 -2.28
N TYR A 170 -12.21 -6.81 -1.04
CA TYR A 170 -10.83 -6.58 -0.60
C TYR A 170 -10.68 -7.12 0.82
N ASP A 171 -9.48 -7.55 1.16
CA ASP A 171 -9.12 -7.91 2.52
C ASP A 171 -8.82 -6.66 3.33
N SER A 172 -9.77 -6.30 4.21
CA SER A 172 -9.61 -5.17 5.15
C SER A 172 -8.39 -5.27 6.06
N LYS A 173 -7.82 -6.46 6.26
CA LYS A 173 -6.62 -6.68 7.08
C LYS A 173 -5.33 -6.47 6.29
N ASN A 174 -5.38 -6.52 4.95
CA ASN A 174 -4.21 -6.31 4.10
C ASN A 174 -4.19 -4.89 3.55
N ASN A 175 -3.28 -4.06 4.07
CA ASN A 175 -3.16 -2.68 3.63
C ASN A 175 -2.71 -2.52 2.16
N ASN A 176 -2.22 -3.59 1.54
CA ASN A 176 -1.79 -3.60 0.14
C ASN A 176 -2.82 -4.22 -0.81
N ASP A 177 -3.97 -4.70 -0.30
CA ASP A 177 -5.05 -5.18 -1.17
C ASP A 177 -5.88 -3.98 -1.66
N ASP A 178 -5.72 -3.65 -2.93
CA ASP A 178 -6.51 -2.62 -3.61
C ASP A 178 -7.92 -3.11 -3.99
N GLY A 179 -8.19 -4.40 -3.79
CA GLY A 179 -9.45 -5.06 -4.07
C GLY A 179 -9.53 -5.60 -5.49
N SER A 180 -10.41 -6.59 -5.67
CA SER A 180 -10.69 -7.20 -6.96
C SER A 180 -12.19 -7.39 -7.17
N CYS A 181 -12.61 -7.26 -8.42
CA CYS A 181 -13.99 -7.52 -8.79
C CYS A 181 -14.23 -9.01 -8.90
N VAL A 182 -14.98 -9.53 -7.95
CA VAL A 182 -15.44 -10.92 -7.94
C VAL A 182 -16.88 -10.97 -8.45
N SER A 183 -17.29 -12.12 -8.98
CA SER A 183 -18.70 -12.35 -9.30
C SER A 183 -19.54 -12.16 -8.04
N LYS A 184 -20.65 -11.42 -8.13
CA LYS A 184 -21.60 -11.33 -7.02
C LYS A 184 -22.02 -12.73 -6.63
N SER A 185 -22.02 -13.02 -5.34
CA SER A 185 -22.58 -14.27 -4.85
C SER A 185 -24.10 -14.24 -4.91
N GLY A 186 -24.71 -15.39 -4.67
CA GLY A 186 -26.14 -15.56 -4.59
C GLY A 186 -26.80 -15.95 -5.92
N CYS A 187 -27.96 -16.57 -5.78
CA CYS A 187 -28.67 -17.18 -6.89
C CYS A 187 -29.29 -16.18 -7.87
N VAL A 188 -29.46 -14.92 -7.46
CA VAL A 188 -29.89 -13.83 -8.37
C VAL A 188 -28.84 -13.62 -9.46
N ASN A 189 -27.57 -13.87 -9.12
CA ASN A 189 -26.44 -13.72 -10.03
C ASN A 189 -26.00 -15.07 -10.63
N ASN A 190 -26.81 -16.14 -10.51
CA ASN A 190 -26.47 -17.50 -10.91
C ASN A 190 -25.15 -18.01 -10.31
N ASN A 191 -24.83 -17.63 -9.06
CA ASN A 191 -23.58 -17.99 -8.41
C ASN A 191 -23.74 -18.26 -6.89
N PRO A 192 -24.18 -19.48 -6.49
CA PRO A 192 -24.46 -20.62 -7.35
C PRO A 192 -25.85 -20.53 -8.01
N SER A 193 -26.01 -21.15 -9.18
CA SER A 193 -27.35 -21.44 -9.72
C SER A 193 -28.08 -22.42 -8.82
N CYS A 194 -29.35 -22.18 -8.54
CA CYS A 194 -30.16 -23.10 -7.76
C CYS A 194 -30.41 -24.40 -8.51
N ASN A 195 -30.47 -25.51 -7.78
CA ASN A 195 -30.86 -26.79 -8.34
C ASN A 195 -32.33 -26.78 -8.78
N TRP A 196 -32.73 -27.78 -9.56
CA TRP A 196 -34.10 -27.89 -10.10
C TRP A 196 -35.18 -27.91 -9.00
N ASN A 197 -34.87 -28.44 -7.81
CA ASN A 197 -35.76 -28.52 -6.64
C ASN A 197 -35.64 -27.30 -5.70
N GLU A 198 -34.90 -26.27 -6.08
CA GLU A 198 -34.69 -25.05 -5.29
C GLU A 198 -35.25 -23.82 -6.03
N ASN A 199 -35.60 -22.78 -5.27
CA ASN A 199 -35.92 -21.46 -5.77
C ASN A 199 -34.96 -20.43 -5.17
N CYS A 200 -34.70 -19.36 -5.92
CA CYS A 200 -33.89 -18.26 -5.41
C CYS A 200 -34.75 -17.36 -4.51
N ASP A 201 -34.49 -17.39 -3.20
CA ASP A 201 -35.18 -16.56 -2.22
C ASP A 201 -34.36 -15.32 -1.87
N THR A 202 -34.90 -14.14 -2.19
CA THR A 202 -34.28 -12.83 -1.93
C THR A 202 -34.82 -12.12 -0.70
N SER A 203 -35.72 -12.76 0.08
CA SER A 203 -36.35 -12.14 1.24
C SER A 203 -35.37 -11.80 2.37
N SER A 204 -34.29 -12.58 2.52
CA SER A 204 -33.27 -12.39 3.57
C SER A 204 -31.96 -11.80 3.07
N ASP A 205 -31.69 -11.86 1.77
CA ASP A 205 -30.47 -11.37 1.15
C ASP A 205 -30.79 -10.86 -0.27
N ALA A 206 -30.37 -9.64 -0.60
CA ALA A 206 -30.58 -9.05 -1.93
C ALA A 206 -29.89 -9.84 -3.05
N ASN A 207 -28.84 -10.61 -2.72
CA ASN A 207 -28.15 -11.50 -3.64
C ASN A 207 -28.88 -12.85 -3.82
N GLY A 208 -29.80 -13.17 -2.93
CA GLY A 208 -30.61 -14.38 -2.94
C GLY A 208 -29.87 -15.63 -2.44
N VAL A 209 -30.63 -16.50 -1.76
CA VAL A 209 -30.18 -17.82 -1.30
C VAL A 209 -31.07 -18.89 -1.92
N CYS A 210 -30.48 -19.97 -2.41
CA CYS A 210 -31.25 -21.11 -2.88
C CYS A 210 -31.96 -21.79 -1.71
N LYS A 211 -33.28 -21.89 -1.77
CA LYS A 211 -34.10 -22.63 -0.80
C LYS A 211 -34.88 -23.72 -1.51
N THR A 212 -34.94 -24.90 -0.91
CA THR A 212 -35.74 -26.01 -1.44
C THR A 212 -37.20 -25.59 -1.57
N LYS A 213 -37.75 -25.77 -2.77
CA LYS A 213 -39.17 -25.49 -3.05
C LYS A 213 -40.05 -26.28 -2.07
N PRO A 214 -41.12 -25.70 -1.55
CA PRO A 214 -42.07 -26.44 -0.74
C PRO A 214 -42.79 -27.48 -1.61
N GLY A 215 -43.00 -28.66 -1.05
CA GLY A 215 -43.66 -29.79 -1.69
C GLY A 215 -42.85 -31.08 -1.56
N CYS A 216 -43.53 -32.18 -1.26
CA CYS A 216 -42.92 -33.49 -1.16
C CYS A 216 -42.27 -33.97 -2.48
N GLN A 217 -42.70 -33.42 -3.64
CA GLN A 217 -42.11 -33.69 -4.95
C GLN A 217 -40.68 -33.13 -5.08
N TYR A 218 -40.34 -32.14 -4.24
CA TYR A 218 -39.01 -31.57 -4.11
C TYR A 218 -38.26 -32.14 -2.89
N GLY A 219 -38.86 -33.09 -2.17
CA GLY A 219 -38.33 -33.67 -0.94
C GLY A 219 -38.47 -32.74 0.28
N ASN A 220 -39.35 -31.74 0.24
CA ASN A 220 -39.50 -30.77 1.34
C ASN A 220 -40.98 -30.54 1.72
N PRO A 221 -41.55 -31.32 2.67
CA PRO A 221 -40.86 -32.30 3.51
C PRO A 221 -40.70 -33.68 2.84
N THR A 222 -39.72 -34.45 3.28
CA THR A 222 -39.62 -35.89 2.96
C THR A 222 -40.82 -36.62 3.56
N CYS A 223 -41.51 -37.44 2.75
CA CYS A 223 -42.61 -38.24 3.26
C CYS A 223 -42.10 -39.34 4.20
N GLY A 224 -42.67 -39.37 5.41
CA GLY A 224 -42.41 -40.45 6.37
C GLY A 224 -43.01 -41.78 5.94
N SER A 225 -42.66 -42.86 6.67
CA SER A 225 -43.14 -44.21 6.39
C SER A 225 -44.68 -44.29 6.30
N GLY A 226 -45.19 -44.93 5.25
CA GLY A 226 -46.62 -45.08 5.02
C GLY A 226 -47.32 -43.84 4.44
N LYS A 227 -46.56 -42.86 3.93
CA LYS A 227 -47.07 -41.73 3.15
C LYS A 227 -46.46 -41.69 1.74
N VAL A 228 -47.27 -41.33 0.75
CA VAL A 228 -46.87 -41.12 -0.64
C VAL A 228 -47.01 -39.64 -0.97
N CYS A 229 -46.07 -39.11 -1.75
CA CYS A 229 -46.16 -37.74 -2.21
C CYS A 229 -47.27 -37.59 -3.27
N ASN A 230 -48.25 -36.74 -2.98
CA ASN A 230 -49.26 -36.34 -3.95
C ASN A 230 -48.69 -35.25 -4.86
N GLN A 231 -48.43 -35.60 -6.11
CA GLN A 231 -47.81 -34.70 -7.09
C GLN A 231 -48.67 -33.46 -7.42
N VAL A 232 -49.99 -33.53 -7.16
CA VAL A 232 -50.92 -32.42 -7.43
C VAL A 232 -50.91 -31.41 -6.30
N THR A 233 -50.97 -31.88 -5.04
CA THR A 233 -51.04 -31.01 -3.86
C THR A 233 -49.67 -30.66 -3.29
N GLY A 234 -48.65 -31.45 -3.63
CA GLY A 234 -47.32 -31.39 -3.04
C GLY A 234 -47.27 -31.82 -1.57
N ASN A 235 -48.29 -32.52 -1.07
CA ASN A 235 -48.36 -32.99 0.31
C ASN A 235 -48.13 -34.51 0.42
N CYS A 236 -47.67 -34.96 1.58
CA CYS A 236 -47.51 -36.37 1.89
C CYS A 236 -48.82 -36.96 2.43
N ASP A 237 -49.49 -37.77 1.62
CA ASP A 237 -50.77 -38.40 1.94
C ASP A 237 -50.56 -39.85 2.38
N SER A 238 -51.33 -40.35 3.35
CA SER A 238 -51.20 -41.73 3.85
C SER A 238 -51.60 -42.76 2.78
N THR A 239 -50.81 -43.82 2.60
CA THR A 239 -50.98 -44.86 1.57
C THR A 239 -52.29 -45.68 1.68
N GLY A 240 -53.14 -45.39 2.67
CA GLY A 240 -54.44 -46.03 2.89
C GLY A 240 -55.66 -45.17 2.59
N SER A 241 -55.48 -43.88 2.25
CA SER A 241 -56.57 -43.08 1.71
C SER A 241 -56.62 -43.30 0.20
N ALA A 242 -57.17 -44.44 -0.21
CA ALA A 242 -57.72 -44.60 -1.55
C ALA A 242 -58.86 -43.58 -1.69
N ALA A 243 -58.51 -42.32 -1.92
CA ALA A 243 -59.42 -41.36 -2.51
C ALA A 243 -59.84 -42.02 -3.82
N THR A 244 -61.10 -42.46 -3.86
CA THR A 244 -61.79 -42.91 -5.04
C THR A 244 -61.44 -41.93 -6.14
N VAL A 245 -60.58 -42.34 -7.08
CA VAL A 245 -60.18 -41.51 -8.21
C VAL A 245 -61.49 -41.08 -8.84
N PRO A 246 -61.87 -39.79 -8.82
CA PRO A 246 -63.01 -39.35 -9.60
C PRO A 246 -62.66 -39.72 -11.03
N THR A 247 -63.40 -40.68 -11.57
CA THR A 247 -63.29 -41.09 -12.96
C THR A 247 -63.55 -39.83 -13.77
N ILE A 248 -62.47 -39.17 -14.24
CA ILE A 248 -62.60 -38.06 -15.17
C ILE A 248 -63.28 -38.67 -16.40
N PRO A 249 -64.51 -38.26 -16.75
CA PRO A 249 -65.13 -38.76 -17.96
C PRO A 249 -64.23 -38.36 -19.12
N VAL A 250 -63.69 -39.37 -19.80
CA VAL A 250 -63.02 -39.24 -21.08
C VAL A 250 -64.07 -38.71 -22.06
N GLN A 251 -64.16 -37.40 -22.21
CA GLN A 251 -64.86 -36.81 -23.34
C GLN A 251 -63.99 -37.04 -24.57
N GLY A 252 -64.40 -38.03 -25.36
CA GLY A 252 -63.93 -38.25 -26.72
C GLY A 252 -64.15 -36.99 -27.55
N GLY A 253 -63.05 -36.35 -27.92
CA GLY A 253 -62.99 -35.23 -28.84
C GLY A 253 -61.85 -35.46 -29.81
N SER A 254 -62.09 -36.34 -30.77
CA SER A 254 -61.22 -36.50 -31.95
C SER A 254 -61.21 -35.20 -32.74
N SER A 255 -60.05 -34.56 -32.85
CA SER A 255 -59.67 -33.69 -33.97
C SER A 255 -58.16 -33.43 -33.91
N ALA A 256 -57.43 -34.14 -34.77
CA ALA A 256 -56.13 -33.68 -35.27
C ALA A 256 -56.31 -32.32 -35.98
N PRO A 257 -55.29 -31.45 -36.04
CA PRO A 257 -54.32 -31.66 -37.11
C PRO A 257 -52.87 -31.26 -36.81
N SER A 258 -52.02 -31.76 -37.71
CA SER A 258 -50.79 -31.14 -38.20
C SER A 258 -49.57 -31.12 -37.29
N ALA A 259 -48.77 -32.16 -37.51
CA ALA A 259 -47.32 -32.10 -37.48
C ALA A 259 -46.80 -30.84 -38.18
N THR A 260 -46.02 -30.03 -37.45
CA THR A 260 -44.97 -29.21 -38.05
C THR A 260 -43.66 -29.62 -37.41
N THR A 261 -42.92 -30.40 -38.19
CA THR A 261 -41.49 -30.69 -38.06
C THR A 261 -40.72 -29.39 -37.91
N ASN A 262 -39.82 -29.28 -36.92
CA ASN A 262 -38.54 -28.58 -37.11
C ASN A 262 -37.51 -28.93 -36.02
N SER A 263 -36.47 -29.61 -36.51
CA SER A 263 -35.06 -29.40 -36.18
C SER A 263 -34.56 -29.83 -34.80
N SER A 264 -34.24 -31.13 -34.74
CA SER A 264 -33.06 -31.66 -34.06
C SER A 264 -31.82 -30.77 -34.28
N LYS A 265 -31.29 -30.19 -33.20
CA LYS A 265 -29.93 -29.63 -33.18
C LYS A 265 -29.03 -30.60 -32.41
N THR A 266 -28.34 -31.39 -33.23
CA THR A 266 -27.05 -32.06 -33.04
C THR A 266 -26.35 -31.82 -31.71
N ALA A 267 -26.31 -32.87 -30.90
CA ALA A 267 -25.29 -33.05 -29.87
C ALA A 267 -23.95 -33.35 -30.57
N ALA A 268 -23.01 -32.41 -30.49
CA ALA A 268 -21.64 -32.63 -30.90
C ALA A 268 -20.93 -33.47 -29.83
N ALA A 269 -20.58 -34.70 -30.22
CA ALA A 269 -19.65 -35.55 -29.52
C ALA A 269 -18.21 -35.06 -29.74
N GLY A 270 -17.39 -35.18 -28.68
CA GLY A 270 -15.92 -35.19 -28.77
C GLY A 270 -15.24 -34.54 -27.56
N PRO A 271 -13.99 -34.91 -27.22
CA PRO A 271 -13.45 -36.26 -27.16
C PRO A 271 -12.92 -36.59 -25.74
N LEU A 272 -12.68 -37.88 -25.52
CA LEU A 272 -11.98 -38.44 -24.36
C LEU A 272 -10.63 -37.74 -24.13
N GLY A 273 -10.50 -37.05 -23.01
CA GLY A 273 -9.23 -36.56 -22.47
C GLY A 273 -8.90 -37.28 -21.17
N SER A 274 -8.16 -38.38 -21.27
CA SER A 274 -7.57 -39.10 -20.14
C SER A 274 -6.42 -38.26 -19.56
N LEU A 275 -6.52 -37.85 -18.30
CA LEU A 275 -5.40 -37.32 -17.51
C LEU A 275 -5.49 -37.90 -16.10
N SER A 276 -4.79 -39.02 -15.91
CA SER A 276 -4.55 -39.61 -14.59
C SER A 276 -3.07 -39.93 -14.44
N CYS A 277 -2.47 -39.25 -13.46
CA CYS A 277 -1.29 -39.62 -12.67
C CYS A 277 0.06 -39.86 -13.38
N CYS A 278 0.92 -38.84 -13.38
CA CYS A 278 2.36 -39.03 -13.27
C CYS A 278 2.89 -38.39 -11.99
N CYS A 279 3.18 -39.24 -11.01
CA CYS A 279 4.12 -38.94 -9.93
C CYS A 279 5.52 -38.83 -10.55
N LEU A 280 6.19 -37.68 -10.40
CA LEU A 280 7.64 -37.60 -10.52
C LEU A 280 8.22 -36.93 -9.26
N PRO A 281 9.24 -37.54 -8.62
CA PRO A 281 9.97 -36.92 -7.52
C PRO A 281 10.97 -35.90 -8.08
N GLY A 282 10.80 -34.64 -7.69
CA GLY A 282 11.75 -33.56 -7.99
C GLY A 282 12.97 -33.66 -7.08
N ALA A 283 13.99 -34.39 -7.51
CA ALA A 283 15.37 -34.13 -7.12
C ALA A 283 15.86 -32.91 -7.93
N GLY A 284 16.19 -31.82 -7.25
CA GLY A 284 16.57 -30.56 -7.89
C GLY A 284 17.45 -29.71 -6.99
N ALA A 285 18.75 -29.90 -7.19
CA ALA A 285 19.90 -29.16 -6.66
C ALA A 285 19.67 -27.70 -6.21
N ALA A 286 20.04 -27.42 -4.96
CA ALA A 286 20.37 -26.08 -4.51
C ALA A 286 21.74 -25.68 -5.08
N ALA A 287 21.75 -25.07 -6.26
CA ALA A 287 22.93 -24.40 -6.80
C ALA A 287 23.03 -23.00 -6.18
N MET A 288 24.07 -22.80 -5.37
CA MET A 288 24.52 -21.48 -4.95
C MET A 288 24.96 -20.66 -6.18
N VAL A 289 24.36 -19.49 -6.38
CA VAL A 289 24.92 -18.45 -7.25
C VAL A 289 25.03 -17.18 -6.42
N GLY A 290 26.25 -16.93 -5.95
CA GLY A 290 26.65 -15.63 -5.44
C GLY A 290 26.77 -14.64 -6.59
N LEU A 291 26.08 -13.50 -6.47
CA LEU A 291 26.34 -12.33 -7.29
C LEU A 291 26.95 -11.26 -6.40
N ALA A 292 28.28 -11.28 -6.32
CA ALA A 292 29.05 -10.07 -6.12
C ALA A 292 29.02 -9.28 -7.43
N SER A 293 28.44 -8.09 -7.42
CA SER A 293 28.52 -7.17 -8.56
C SER A 293 29.05 -5.84 -8.08
N TYR A 294 30.38 -5.74 -8.23
CA TYR A 294 31.17 -4.53 -8.30
C TYR A 294 30.47 -3.47 -9.17
N SER A 295 30.19 -2.30 -8.61
CA SER A 295 29.93 -1.09 -9.41
C SER A 295 31.15 -0.18 -9.32
N ARG A 296 32.02 -0.28 -10.33
CA ARG A 296 33.03 0.76 -10.64
C ARG A 296 32.32 1.86 -11.42
N PHE A 297 32.10 3.01 -10.81
CA PHE A 297 31.79 4.23 -11.54
C PHE A 297 33.09 4.81 -12.13
N LYS A 298 33.22 4.74 -13.45
CA LYS A 298 34.19 5.53 -14.21
C LYS A 298 33.68 6.98 -14.26
N LYS A 299 34.49 7.88 -13.74
CA LYS A 299 34.40 9.33 -13.92
C LYS A 299 34.74 9.64 -15.38
N LYS A 300 33.87 10.38 -16.07
CA LYS A 300 34.15 10.98 -17.37
C LYS A 300 34.43 12.45 -17.10
N ASP A 301 35.66 12.86 -17.32
CA ASP A 301 36.02 14.27 -17.41
C ASP A 301 35.62 14.73 -18.83
N GLU A 302 34.83 15.79 -18.91
CA GLU A 302 34.62 16.56 -20.14
C GLU A 302 35.10 17.99 -19.86
N GLU A 303 36.17 18.34 -20.56
CA GLU A 303 36.65 19.69 -20.81
C GLU A 303 35.77 20.32 -21.90
N GLU A 304 35.17 21.47 -21.62
CA GLU A 304 35.10 22.65 -22.49
C GLU A 304 34.76 23.89 -21.65
#